data_AF-F2T1M6-F1
#
_entry.id   AF-F2T1M6-F1
#
_cell.length_a   1.000
_cell.length_b   1.000
_cell.length_c   1.000
_cell.angle_alpha   90.00
_cell.angle_beta   90.00
_cell.angle_gamma   90.00
#
_symmetry.space_group_name_H-M   'P 1'
#
loop_
_entity.id
_entity.type
_entity.pdbx_description
1 polymer ?
#
loop_
_entity_poly.entity_id
_entity_poly.type
_entity_poly.pdbx_seq_one_letter_code
_entity_poly.pdbx_strand_id
1 'polypeptide(L)'
;MSEDWDSVTRIGSRARGGGGGVRETVVRGRSALNAAARSGAIIGTEKKYATGNAASKPRVEGQHLTKVDRSDDIIPLQSVGEEVGKAIMRRRNEEGFKMTQRELAAKCNTTPAIIADLEQNKKGADKKILPRIENVLNIKLTGRDIGKEKFPKRK
;
A
#
# COMPACT_ATOMS: atom_id res chain seq x y z
N MET A 1 -10.60 -63.72 21.85
CA MET A 1 -11.62 -62.77 21.38
C MET A 1 -11.59 -61.60 22.35
N SER A 2 -10.79 -60.58 22.04
CA SER A 2 -10.53 -59.44 22.92
C SER A 2 -10.18 -58.22 22.06
N GLU A 3 -10.64 -57.04 22.52
CA GLU A 3 -10.21 -55.68 22.11
C GLU A 3 -11.03 -54.90 21.05
N ASP A 4 -12.35 -55.09 20.96
CA ASP A 4 -13.22 -54.30 20.06
C ASP A 4 -14.07 -53.22 20.80
N TRP A 5 -13.53 -52.58 21.86
CA TRP A 5 -14.31 -51.67 22.71
C TRP A 5 -13.70 -50.30 23.03
N ASP A 6 -12.59 -49.89 22.41
CA ASP A 6 -11.99 -48.58 22.72
C ASP A 6 -11.62 -47.70 21.50
N SER A 7 -12.32 -47.86 20.38
CA SER A 7 -12.18 -46.99 19.20
C SER A 7 -13.16 -45.80 19.25
N VAL A 8 -13.02 -44.93 20.26
CA VAL A 8 -13.77 -43.66 20.27
C VAL A 8 -13.26 -42.77 19.13
N THR A 9 -14.09 -42.60 18.09
CA THR A 9 -13.79 -41.69 16.98
C THR A 9 -13.81 -40.24 17.50
N ARG A 10 -12.64 -39.71 17.84
CA ARG A 10 -12.49 -38.31 18.24
C ARG A 10 -12.55 -37.42 17.00
N ILE A 11 -13.70 -36.81 16.74
CA ILE A 11 -13.87 -35.79 15.71
C ILE A 11 -13.82 -34.42 16.38
N GLY A 12 -12.81 -33.63 16.04
CA GLY A 12 -12.61 -32.28 16.56
C GLY A 12 -11.35 -31.63 16.00
N SER A 13 -11.17 -30.34 16.21
CA SER A 13 -10.08 -29.51 15.65
C SER A 13 -8.65 -30.02 15.94
N ARG A 14 -8.50 -30.95 16.89
CA ARG A 14 -7.26 -31.61 17.30
C ARG A 14 -7.03 -33.00 16.68
N ALA A 15 -7.98 -33.55 15.93
CA ALA A 15 -7.87 -34.84 15.22
C ALA A 15 -7.20 -34.73 13.84
N ARG A 16 -6.36 -33.71 13.63
CA ARG A 16 -5.50 -33.62 12.45
C ARG A 16 -4.15 -34.25 12.77
N GLY A 17 -4.12 -35.57 12.78
CA GLY A 17 -2.88 -36.36 12.74
C GLY A 17 -2.96 -37.32 11.57
N GLY A 18 -2.36 -36.95 10.43
CA GLY A 18 -2.20 -37.85 9.28
C GLY A 18 -2.19 -37.15 7.92
N GLY A 19 -1.01 -37.01 7.31
CA GLY A 19 -0.88 -37.02 5.85
C GLY A 19 -1.00 -35.70 5.07
N GLY A 20 -0.91 -34.54 5.70
CA GLY A 20 -0.85 -33.26 4.97
C GLY A 20 0.16 -32.35 5.63
N GLY A 21 1.34 -32.22 5.04
CA GLY A 21 2.40 -31.34 5.55
C GLY A 21 1.90 -29.92 5.81
N VAL A 22 2.65 -29.19 6.65
CA VAL A 22 2.40 -27.77 6.95
C VAL A 22 2.28 -27.03 5.62
N ARG A 23 1.06 -26.64 5.26
CA ARG A 23 0.84 -25.80 4.08
C ARG A 23 1.57 -24.48 4.33
N GLU A 24 2.45 -24.11 3.42
CA GLU A 24 3.19 -22.87 3.48
C GLU A 24 2.20 -21.70 3.36
N THR A 25 1.77 -21.16 4.49
CA THR A 25 0.96 -19.95 4.53
C THR A 25 1.90 -18.77 4.73
N VAL A 26 1.88 -17.81 3.81
CA VAL A 26 2.64 -16.56 3.97
C VAL A 26 2.04 -15.77 5.14
N VAL A 27 2.66 -15.92 6.31
CA VAL A 27 2.26 -15.24 7.53
C VAL A 27 2.68 -13.77 7.44
N ARG A 28 1.70 -12.87 7.27
CA ARG A 28 1.94 -11.41 7.24
C ARG A 28 1.88 -10.74 8.62
N GLY A 29 1.48 -11.47 9.66
CA GLY A 29 1.22 -10.93 11.00
C GLY A 29 2.26 -11.33 12.04
N ARG A 30 2.65 -10.39 12.91
CA ARG A 30 3.58 -10.60 14.05
C ARG A 30 3.10 -11.70 14.99
N SER A 31 1.78 -11.82 15.19
CA SER A 31 1.14 -12.84 16.03
C SER A 31 1.38 -14.26 15.53
N ALA A 32 1.28 -14.48 14.23
CA ALA A 32 1.45 -15.80 13.64
C ALA A 32 2.95 -16.16 13.43
N LEU A 33 3.85 -15.18 13.28
CA LEU A 33 5.30 -15.42 13.39
C LEU A 33 5.68 -15.87 14.80
N ASN A 34 5.13 -15.21 15.83
CA ASN A 34 5.37 -15.60 17.22
C ASN A 34 4.78 -16.99 17.55
N ALA A 35 3.63 -17.33 16.98
CA ALA A 35 3.04 -18.67 17.12
C ALA A 35 3.94 -19.74 16.48
N ALA A 36 4.44 -19.50 15.26
CA ALA A 36 5.36 -20.40 14.56
C ALA A 36 6.69 -20.58 15.31
N ALA A 37 7.24 -19.50 15.89
CA ALA A 37 8.44 -19.55 16.72
C ALA A 37 8.26 -20.39 17.99
N ARG A 38 7.09 -20.28 18.64
CA ARG A 38 6.78 -21.05 19.86
C ARG A 38 6.48 -22.52 19.57
N SER A 39 5.93 -22.84 18.41
CA SER A 39 5.62 -24.21 18.01
C SER A 39 6.80 -24.95 17.36
N GLY A 40 7.98 -24.32 17.26
CA GLY A 40 9.15 -24.90 16.61
C GLY A 40 8.99 -25.10 15.10
N ALA A 41 8.09 -24.36 14.44
CA ALA A 41 7.91 -24.43 13.00
C ALA A 41 9.07 -23.74 12.27
N ILE A 42 9.42 -24.22 11.07
CA ILE A 42 10.50 -23.65 10.26
C ILE A 42 10.16 -22.19 9.90
N ILE A 43 11.00 -21.25 10.34
CA ILE A 43 10.87 -19.83 10.01
C ILE A 43 11.83 -19.54 8.85
N GLY A 44 11.27 -19.35 7.66
CA GLY A 44 12.02 -18.86 6.50
C GLY A 44 12.36 -17.38 6.69
N THR A 45 13.64 -17.06 6.87
CA THR A 45 14.14 -15.68 6.87
C THR A 45 14.83 -15.40 5.54
N GLU A 46 14.23 -14.56 4.72
CA GLU A 46 14.81 -14.12 3.45
C GLU A 46 15.24 -12.66 3.52
N LYS A 47 16.43 -12.36 2.98
CA LYS A 47 16.87 -10.98 2.79
C LYS A 47 16.06 -10.35 1.65
N LYS A 48 15.30 -9.31 1.96
CA LYS A 48 14.57 -8.56 0.92
C LYS A 48 15.54 -7.90 -0.05
N TYR A 49 15.21 -7.95 -1.33
CA TYR A 49 16.00 -7.40 -2.44
C TYR A 49 16.33 -5.91 -2.29
N ALA A 50 15.45 -5.12 -1.67
CA ALA A 50 15.69 -3.71 -1.39
C ALA A 50 16.01 -3.49 0.10
N THR A 51 17.28 -3.20 0.41
CA THR A 51 17.75 -2.76 1.73
C THR A 51 17.96 -1.24 1.73
N GLY A 52 17.45 -0.53 2.73
CA GLY A 52 17.68 0.91 2.94
C GLY A 52 16.64 1.87 2.34
N ASN A 53 17.00 3.15 2.22
CA ASN A 53 16.10 4.26 1.84
C ASN A 53 15.56 4.21 0.39
N ALA A 54 16.06 3.31 -0.46
CA ALA A 54 15.54 3.10 -1.82
C ALA A 54 14.24 2.26 -1.87
N ALA A 55 13.74 1.81 -0.71
CA ALA A 55 12.53 1.01 -0.57
C ALA A 55 11.22 1.79 -0.82
N SER A 56 11.11 2.52 -1.94
CA SER A 56 9.80 3.00 -2.41
C SER A 56 9.02 1.83 -3.04
N LYS A 57 8.53 0.92 -2.19
CA LYS A 57 7.62 -0.20 -2.50
C LYS A 57 7.94 -0.97 -3.80
N PRO A 58 8.89 -1.93 -3.77
CA PRO A 58 9.23 -2.73 -4.96
C PRO A 58 8.15 -3.71 -5.42
N ARG A 59 7.12 -4.00 -4.61
CA ARG A 59 6.19 -5.10 -4.91
C ARG A 59 5.18 -4.78 -6.01
N VAL A 60 4.72 -3.54 -6.12
CA VAL A 60 3.67 -3.18 -7.08
C VAL A 60 4.30 -2.63 -8.37
N GLU A 61 5.14 -1.61 -8.25
CA GLU A 61 5.78 -0.99 -9.41
C GLU A 61 6.75 -1.93 -10.14
N GLY A 62 7.49 -2.79 -9.43
CA GLY A 62 8.38 -3.77 -10.07
C GLY A 62 7.63 -4.81 -10.90
N GLN A 63 6.47 -5.28 -10.41
CA GLN A 63 5.61 -6.20 -11.16
C GLN A 63 5.03 -5.52 -12.41
N HIS A 64 4.58 -4.28 -12.29
CA HIS A 64 4.11 -3.51 -13.43
C HIS A 64 5.22 -3.28 -14.46
N LEU A 65 6.43 -2.94 -14.02
CA LEU A 65 7.57 -2.73 -14.92
C LEU A 65 7.95 -4.02 -15.66
N THR A 66 7.98 -5.16 -14.98
CA THR A 66 8.20 -6.46 -15.65
C THR A 66 7.08 -6.85 -16.61
N LYS A 67 5.85 -6.37 -16.38
CA LYS A 67 4.74 -6.58 -17.31
C LYS A 67 4.89 -5.70 -18.54
N VAL A 68 5.22 -4.42 -18.36
CA VAL A 68 5.48 -3.47 -19.46
C VAL A 68 6.64 -3.98 -20.34
N ASP A 69 7.73 -4.44 -19.74
CA ASP A 69 8.89 -5.00 -20.46
C ASP A 69 8.56 -6.24 -21.29
N ARG A 70 7.57 -7.04 -20.87
CA ARG A 70 7.14 -8.26 -21.55
C ARG A 70 5.98 -8.07 -22.53
N SER A 71 5.41 -6.87 -22.62
CA SER A 71 4.23 -6.59 -23.45
C SER A 71 4.62 -5.63 -24.58
N ASP A 72 4.35 -6.03 -25.82
CA ASP A 72 4.56 -5.19 -27.01
C ASP A 72 3.40 -4.20 -27.26
N ASP A 73 2.33 -4.29 -26.48
CA ASP A 73 1.18 -3.39 -26.55
C ASP A 73 1.48 -2.01 -25.95
N ILE A 74 0.97 -0.94 -26.58
CA ILE A 74 1.09 0.43 -26.09
C ILE A 74 0.20 0.61 -24.85
N ILE A 75 0.78 0.49 -23.65
CA ILE A 75 0.05 0.69 -22.39
C ILE A 75 -0.13 2.20 -22.13
N PRO A 76 -1.38 2.71 -22.07
CA PRO A 76 -1.61 4.14 -21.84
C PRO A 76 -1.23 4.53 -20.42
N LEU A 77 -0.42 5.59 -20.30
CA LEU A 77 -0.04 6.15 -19.00
C LEU A 77 -1.29 6.66 -18.28
N GLN A 78 -1.46 6.19 -17.04
CA GLN A 78 -2.59 6.54 -16.21
C GLN A 78 -2.43 7.96 -15.67
N SER A 79 -3.51 8.75 -15.72
CA SER A 79 -3.58 10.04 -15.05
C SER A 79 -3.96 9.88 -13.57
N VAL A 80 -3.97 10.99 -12.83
CA VAL A 80 -4.22 11.00 -11.38
C VAL A 80 -5.70 11.22 -11.06
N GLY A 81 -6.47 11.70 -12.05
CA GLY A 81 -7.89 12.01 -11.95
C GLY A 81 -8.11 13.51 -11.84
N GLU A 82 -9.10 14.05 -12.57
CA GLU A 82 -9.36 15.49 -12.61
C GLU A 82 -9.76 16.06 -11.25
N GLU A 83 -10.48 15.26 -10.46
CA GLU A 83 -10.95 15.64 -9.13
C GLU A 83 -9.78 15.96 -8.18
N VAL A 84 -8.68 15.22 -8.30
CA VAL A 84 -7.46 15.42 -7.51
C VAL A 84 -6.81 16.76 -7.87
N GLY A 85 -6.64 17.04 -9.17
CA GLY A 85 -6.06 18.31 -9.62
C GLY A 85 -6.90 19.52 -9.18
N LYS A 86 -8.23 19.44 -9.36
CA LYS A 86 -9.17 20.48 -8.92
C LYS A 86 -9.15 20.67 -7.39
N ALA A 87 -9.09 19.59 -6.62
CA ALA A 87 -9.02 19.66 -5.16
C ALA A 87 -7.74 20.34 -4.66
N ILE A 88 -6.59 20.06 -5.28
CA ILE A 88 -5.31 20.70 -4.95
C ILE A 88 -5.39 22.20 -5.25
N MET A 89 -5.84 22.58 -6.45
CA MET A 89 -5.96 24.00 -6.83
C MET A 89 -6.90 24.77 -5.91
N ARG A 90 -8.07 24.18 -5.61
CA ARG A 90 -9.06 24.79 -4.73
C ARG A 90 -8.48 25.01 -3.35
N ARG A 91 -7.93 23.97 -2.73
CA ARG A 91 -7.40 24.04 -1.36
C ARG A 91 -6.23 25.01 -1.22
N ARG A 92 -5.41 25.13 -2.27
CA ARG A 92 -4.30 26.07 -2.31
C ARG A 92 -4.75 27.54 -2.39
N ASN A 93 -5.91 27.80 -2.99
CA ASN A 93 -6.46 29.14 -3.18
C ASN A 93 -7.50 29.52 -2.12
N GLU A 94 -7.97 28.58 -1.29
CA GLU A 94 -8.90 28.84 -0.18
C GLU A 94 -8.32 29.81 0.85
N GLU A 95 -9.15 30.72 1.36
CA GLU A 95 -8.74 31.71 2.35
C GLU A 95 -8.30 31.03 3.66
N GLY A 96 -7.10 31.38 4.13
CA GLY A 96 -6.46 30.78 5.31
C GLY A 96 -5.32 29.79 5.00
N PHE A 97 -5.27 29.21 3.79
CA PHE A 97 -4.18 28.30 3.37
C PHE A 97 -3.55 28.72 2.03
N LYS A 98 -3.56 30.02 1.73
CA LYS A 98 -3.03 30.57 0.49
C LYS A 98 -1.54 30.25 0.37
N MET A 99 -1.21 29.36 -0.56
CA MET A 99 0.17 28.92 -0.79
C MET A 99 0.49 28.91 -2.28
N THR A 100 1.70 29.22 -2.68
CA THR A 100 2.09 29.10 -4.10
C THR A 100 2.48 27.66 -4.46
N GLN A 101 2.48 27.30 -5.75
CA GLN A 101 3.02 26.00 -6.20
C GLN A 101 4.46 25.78 -5.69
N ARG A 102 5.26 26.85 -5.66
CA ARG A 102 6.65 26.82 -5.21
C ARG A 102 6.77 26.49 -3.72
N GLU A 103 5.94 27.10 -2.89
CA GLU A 103 5.93 26.85 -1.45
C GLU A 103 5.38 25.47 -1.11
N LEU A 104 4.36 25.01 -1.83
CA LEU A 104 3.86 23.64 -1.69
C LEU A 104 4.93 22.62 -2.11
N ALA A 105 5.66 22.89 -3.19
CA ALA A 105 6.76 22.07 -3.66
C ALA A 105 7.89 21.98 -2.62
N ALA A 106 8.29 23.11 -2.05
CA ALA A 106 9.30 23.16 -1.00
C ALA A 106 8.88 22.33 0.23
N LYS A 107 7.63 22.45 0.70
CA LYS A 107 7.12 21.67 1.84
C LYS A 107 7.01 20.17 1.55
N CYS A 108 6.74 19.79 0.30
CA CYS A 108 6.62 18.39 -0.11
C CYS A 108 7.97 17.77 -0.53
N ASN A 109 9.07 18.54 -0.49
CA ASN A 109 10.38 18.17 -1.02
C ASN A 109 10.30 17.70 -2.49
N THR A 110 9.67 18.52 -3.34
CA THR A 110 9.53 18.30 -4.78
C THR A 110 9.76 19.58 -5.58
N THR A 111 9.65 19.48 -6.91
CA THR A 111 9.74 20.62 -7.81
C THR A 111 8.34 21.20 -8.11
N PRO A 112 8.25 22.51 -8.45
CA PRO A 112 6.98 23.13 -8.84
C PRO A 112 6.35 22.50 -10.08
N ALA A 113 7.19 22.00 -11.00
CA ALA A 113 6.73 21.33 -12.23
C ALA A 113 5.89 20.08 -11.93
N ILE A 114 6.27 19.28 -10.92
CA ILE A 114 5.52 18.09 -10.52
C ILE A 114 4.13 18.48 -10.00
N ILE A 115 4.02 19.59 -9.26
CA ILE A 115 2.73 20.07 -8.75
C ILE A 115 1.86 20.62 -9.88
N ALA A 116 2.44 21.38 -10.80
CA ALA A 116 1.72 21.87 -11.97
C ALA A 116 1.17 20.71 -12.83
N ASP A 117 1.99 19.67 -13.06
CA ASP A 117 1.58 18.47 -13.79
C ASP A 117 0.42 17.72 -13.10
N LEU A 118 0.38 17.73 -11.76
CA LEU A 118 -0.73 17.14 -10.99
C LEU A 118 -2.02 17.97 -11.07
N GLU A 119 -1.90 19.30 -10.98
CA GLU A 119 -3.05 20.21 -11.07
C GLU A 119 -3.68 20.20 -12.47
N GLN A 120 -2.85 20.02 -13.51
CA GLN A 120 -3.28 19.90 -14.91
C GLN A 120 -3.72 18.46 -15.29
N ASN A 121 -3.64 17.50 -14.36
CA ASN A 121 -3.97 16.09 -14.59
C ASN A 121 -3.19 15.47 -15.78
N LYS A 122 -1.90 15.79 -15.89
CA LYS A 122 -1.05 15.25 -16.94
C LYS A 122 -0.89 13.73 -16.80
N LYS A 123 -0.96 13.02 -17.92
CA LYS A 123 -0.74 11.56 -17.97
C LYS A 123 0.71 11.25 -17.54
N GLY A 124 0.87 10.32 -16.60
CA GLY A 124 2.20 9.97 -16.07
C GLY A 124 2.71 10.85 -14.93
N ALA A 125 1.91 11.78 -14.41
CA ALA A 125 2.28 12.54 -13.22
C ALA A 125 2.54 11.61 -12.02
N ASP A 126 3.58 11.92 -11.23
CA ASP A 126 4.03 11.05 -10.14
C ASP A 126 2.98 10.98 -9.02
N LYS A 127 2.34 9.81 -8.85
CA LYS A 127 1.34 9.56 -7.80
C LYS A 127 1.96 9.39 -6.40
N LYS A 128 3.27 9.16 -6.31
CA LYS A 128 3.98 8.91 -5.04
C LYS A 128 4.02 10.14 -4.14
N ILE A 129 3.83 11.33 -4.71
CA ILE A 129 3.83 12.59 -3.96
C ILE A 129 2.48 12.90 -3.30
N LEU A 130 1.38 12.29 -3.76
CA LEU A 130 0.04 12.59 -3.26
C LEU A 130 -0.07 12.48 -1.73
N PRO A 131 0.42 11.43 -1.06
CA PRO A 131 0.32 11.33 0.40
C PRO A 131 1.06 12.46 1.15
N ARG A 132 2.12 13.02 0.55
CA ARG A 132 2.83 14.18 1.12
C ARG A 132 2.01 15.46 0.97
N ILE A 133 1.44 15.67 -0.23
CA ILE A 133 0.56 16.83 -0.50
C ILE A 133 -0.70 16.78 0.38
N GLU A 134 -1.30 15.61 0.56
CA GLU A 134 -2.45 15.42 1.45
C GLU A 134 -2.18 15.90 2.88
N ASN A 135 -0.99 15.60 3.40
CA ASN A 135 -0.61 15.97 4.75
C ASN A 135 -0.35 17.48 4.87
N VAL A 136 0.25 18.09 3.85
CA VAL A 136 0.52 19.54 3.83
C VAL A 136 -0.78 20.32 3.68
N LEU A 137 -1.67 19.92 2.77
CA LEU A 137 -2.92 20.63 2.49
C LEU A 137 -4.08 20.22 3.43
N ASN A 138 -3.86 19.20 4.27
CA ASN A 138 -4.86 18.57 5.14
C ASN A 138 -6.14 18.12 4.41
N ILE A 139 -6.02 17.65 3.18
CA ILE A 139 -7.13 17.10 2.38
C ILE A 139 -6.82 15.68 1.93
N LYS A 140 -7.86 14.90 1.65
CA LYS A 140 -7.72 13.59 1.02
C LYS A 140 -7.61 13.75 -0.50
N LEU A 141 -6.61 13.13 -1.09
CA LEU A 141 -6.35 13.11 -2.54
C LEU A 141 -6.32 11.67 -3.08
N THR A 142 -6.55 10.68 -2.22
CA THR A 142 -6.54 9.26 -2.55
C THR A 142 -7.76 8.55 -1.95
N GLY A 143 -8.20 7.48 -2.61
CA GLY A 143 -9.31 6.64 -2.15
C GLY A 143 -10.68 7.29 -2.38
N ARG A 144 -11.56 7.17 -1.39
CA ARG A 144 -12.93 7.72 -1.41
C ARG A 144 -12.94 9.09 -0.74
N ASP A 145 -13.86 9.95 -1.17
CA ASP A 145 -14.05 11.32 -0.66
C ASP A 145 -12.88 12.28 -0.96
N ILE A 146 -12.53 12.43 -2.23
CA ILE A 146 -11.47 13.35 -2.68
C ILE A 146 -11.87 14.80 -2.34
N GLY A 147 -10.91 15.57 -1.83
CA GLY A 147 -11.08 16.97 -1.47
C GLY A 147 -11.73 17.23 -0.10
N LYS A 148 -12.11 16.20 0.66
CA LYS A 148 -12.51 16.36 2.07
C LYS A 148 -11.30 16.50 2.99
N GLU A 149 -11.49 17.13 4.15
CA GLU A 149 -10.44 17.25 5.17
C GLU A 149 -9.96 15.87 5.63
N LYS A 150 -8.63 15.70 5.72
CA LYS A 150 -8.02 14.43 6.13
C LYS A 150 -8.09 14.24 7.64
N PHE A 151 -7.77 15.31 8.38
CA PHE A 151 -7.92 15.38 9.82
C PHE A 151 -8.96 16.45 10.16
N PRO A 152 -10.25 16.07 10.33
CA PRO A 152 -11.23 17.01 10.83
C PRO A 152 -10.80 17.45 12.24
N LYS A 153 -10.81 18.76 12.50
CA LYS A 153 -10.58 19.26 13.86
C LYS A 153 -11.64 18.64 14.76
N ARG A 154 -11.22 17.92 15.81
CA ARG A 154 -12.14 17.44 16.83
C ARG A 154 -12.87 18.67 17.39
N LYS A 155 -14.19 18.67 17.26
CA LYS A 155 -15.06 19.61 17.96
C LYS A 155 -14.96 19.37 19.46
#